data_AF-A0A1I2IPF9-F1
#
_entry.id   AF-A0A1I2IPF9-F1
#
_cell.length_a   1.000
_cell.length_b   1.000
_cell.length_c   1.000
_cell.angle_alpha   90.00
_cell.angle_beta   90.00
_cell.angle_gamma   90.00
#
_symmetry.space_group_name_H-M   'P 1'
#
loop_
_entity.id
_entity.type
_entity.pdbx_description
1 polymer ?
#
loop_
_entity_poly.entity_id
_entity_poly.type
_entity_poly.pdbx_seq_one_letter_code
_entity_poly.pdbx_strand_id
1 'polypeptide(L)'
;MEKQKIVIDTNVIFIALLNTSSTIGDLVLNSDNVFEFYSCSLLKEEIREHQAKILKISGFTESELAILCQTIFAKITFISEEIIPFEYWQNALPIVRDIDIDDIAFVALADLLDAKLWTGDKKLLKSIRAKG
;
A
#
# COMPACT_ATOMS: atom_id res chain seq x y z
N MET A 1 -13.61 -19.04 7.66
CA MET A 1 -13.07 -17.91 8.45
C MET A 1 -13.12 -16.69 7.58
N GLU A 2 -13.53 -15.56 8.14
CA GLU A 2 -13.45 -14.26 7.47
C GLU A 2 -11.97 -13.87 7.34
N LYS A 3 -11.55 -13.39 6.16
CA LYS A 3 -10.18 -12.97 5.90
C LYS A 3 -9.95 -11.60 6.50
N GLN A 4 -8.75 -11.33 6.99
CA GLN A 4 -8.43 -10.01 7.53
C GLN A 4 -8.10 -9.05 6.38
N LYS A 5 -8.82 -7.92 6.30
CA LYS A 5 -8.57 -6.86 5.31
C LYS A 5 -7.33 -6.05 5.68
N ILE A 6 -6.49 -5.82 4.69
CA ILE A 6 -5.26 -5.03 4.83
C ILE A 6 -5.21 -4.01 3.70
N VAL A 7 -5.11 -2.73 4.06
CA VAL A 7 -4.72 -1.68 3.10
C VAL A 7 -3.20 -1.63 3.06
N ILE A 8 -2.62 -1.73 1.87
CA ILE A 8 -1.18 -1.65 1.67
C ILE A 8 -0.84 -0.26 1.10
N ASP A 9 0.17 0.40 1.67
CA ASP A 9 0.72 1.64 1.11
C ASP A 9 1.74 1.37 -0.01
N THR A 10 2.11 2.43 -0.73
CA THR A 10 3.09 2.32 -1.81
C THR A 10 4.47 1.93 -1.29
N ASN A 11 4.86 2.35 -0.09
CA ASN A 11 6.17 2.04 0.49
C ASN A 11 6.38 0.53 0.67
N VAL A 12 5.36 -0.22 1.09
CA VAL A 12 5.43 -1.68 1.21
C VAL A 12 5.64 -2.32 -0.16
N ILE A 13 4.92 -1.85 -1.18
CA ILE A 13 5.09 -2.36 -2.55
C ILE A 13 6.46 -1.98 -3.12
N PHE A 14 6.97 -0.78 -2.86
CA PHE A 14 8.34 -0.42 -3.22
C PHE A 14 9.35 -1.41 -2.65
N ILE A 15 9.26 -1.73 -1.35
CA ILE A 15 10.18 -2.67 -0.71
C ILE A 15 10.06 -4.06 -1.35
N ALA A 16 8.83 -4.52 -1.62
CA ALA A 16 8.59 -5.80 -2.31
C ALA A 16 9.21 -5.83 -3.72
N LEU A 17 9.13 -4.72 -4.46
CA LEU A 17 9.71 -4.58 -5.80
C LEU A 17 11.23 -4.42 -5.79
N LEU A 18 11.83 -3.91 -4.71
CA LEU A 18 13.29 -3.82 -4.58
C LEU A 18 13.93 -5.15 -4.19
N ASN A 19 13.18 -6.03 -3.51
CA ASN A 19 13.64 -7.37 -3.15
C ASN A 19 12.47 -8.35 -3.15
N THR A 20 12.29 -9.07 -4.25
CA THR A 20 11.21 -10.04 -4.44
C THR A 20 11.32 -11.26 -3.54
N SER A 21 12.52 -11.58 -3.04
CA SER A 21 12.75 -12.61 -2.02
C SER A 21 12.55 -12.12 -0.59
N SER A 22 12.07 -10.88 -0.42
CA SER A 22 11.73 -10.36 0.90
C SER A 22 10.47 -11.04 1.44
N THR A 23 10.41 -11.21 2.76
CA THR A 23 9.23 -11.70 3.49
C THR A 23 7.95 -10.94 3.13
N ILE A 24 8.05 -9.70 2.66
CA ILE A 24 6.92 -8.86 2.23
C ILE A 24 6.35 -9.36 0.89
N GLY A 25 7.20 -9.61 -0.10
CA GLY A 25 6.77 -10.16 -1.40
C GLY A 25 6.12 -11.53 -1.23
N ASP A 26 6.74 -12.42 -0.45
CA ASP A 26 6.19 -13.73 -0.15
C ASP A 26 4.83 -13.65 0.56
N LEU A 27 4.67 -12.71 1.49
CA LEU A 27 3.42 -12.53 2.22
C LEU A 27 2.31 -12.04 1.27
N VAL A 28 2.57 -11.04 0.42
CA VAL A 28 1.55 -10.56 -0.53
C VAL A 28 1.16 -11.65 -1.53
N LEU A 29 2.09 -12.50 -1.96
CA LEU A 29 1.83 -13.52 -2.99
C LEU A 29 1.19 -14.81 -2.47
N ASN A 30 1.45 -15.20 -1.21
CA ASN A 30 1.11 -16.53 -0.69
C ASN A 30 0.12 -16.51 0.48
N SER A 31 -0.48 -15.38 0.81
CA SER A 31 -1.38 -15.25 1.97
C SER A 31 -2.86 -15.07 1.63
N ASP A 32 -3.25 -15.34 0.38
CA ASP A 32 -4.63 -15.19 -0.13
C ASP A 32 -5.70 -15.89 0.73
N ASN A 33 -5.34 -16.93 1.48
CA ASN A 33 -6.25 -17.66 2.37
C ASN A 33 -6.47 -16.98 3.73
N VAL A 34 -5.66 -15.98 4.06
CA VAL A 34 -5.61 -15.30 5.37
C VAL A 34 -5.95 -13.81 5.23
N PHE A 35 -5.47 -13.17 4.16
CA PHE A 35 -5.60 -11.73 3.96
C PHE A 35 -6.33 -11.37 2.66
N GLU A 36 -7.01 -10.22 2.70
CA GLU A 36 -7.52 -9.52 1.52
C GLU A 36 -6.81 -8.18 1.42
N PHE A 37 -6.08 -7.98 0.34
CA PHE A 37 -5.28 -6.77 0.15
C PHE A 37 -6.06 -5.72 -0.65
N TYR A 38 -6.01 -4.50 -0.16
CA TYR A 38 -6.62 -3.32 -0.76
C TYR A 38 -5.58 -2.21 -0.91
N SER A 39 -5.78 -1.32 -1.88
CA SER A 39 -4.96 -0.13 -2.02
C SER A 39 -5.71 0.95 -2.81
N CYS A 40 -5.26 2.18 -2.61
CA CYS A 40 -5.54 3.34 -3.46
C CYS A 40 -4.93 3.15 -4.86
N SER A 41 -5.60 3.71 -5.88
CA SER A 41 -5.16 3.70 -7.28
C SER A 41 -3.89 4.54 -7.51
N LEU A 42 -3.70 5.59 -6.69
CA LEU A 42 -2.49 6.40 -6.54
C LEU A 42 -1.23 5.55 -6.46
N LEU A 43 -1.28 4.41 -5.77
CA LEU A 43 -0.14 3.49 -5.66
C LEU A 43 0.44 3.13 -7.03
N LYS A 44 -0.41 2.88 -8.03
CA LYS A 44 0.05 2.53 -9.38
C LYS A 44 0.74 3.69 -10.07
N GLU A 45 0.31 4.92 -9.79
CA GLU A 45 0.89 6.14 -10.32
C GLU A 45 2.26 6.37 -9.71
N GLU A 46 2.38 6.28 -8.38
CA GLU A 46 3.64 6.45 -7.68
C GLU A 46 4.68 5.38 -8.06
N ILE A 47 4.28 4.11 -8.23
CA ILE A 47 5.18 3.06 -8.73
C ILE A 47 5.66 3.38 -10.15
N ARG A 48 4.79 3.93 -11.01
CA ARG A 48 5.15 4.33 -12.37
C ARG A 48 6.13 5.50 -12.38
N GLU A 49 5.87 6.53 -11.58
CA GLU A 49 6.74 7.70 -11.47
C GLU A 49 8.14 7.33 -10.97
N HIS A 50 8.23 6.35 -10.09
CA HIS A 50 9.50 5.87 -9.54
C HIS A 50 10.08 4.66 -10.28
N GLN A 51 9.52 4.25 -11.41
CA GLN A 51 9.96 3.07 -12.17
C GLN A 51 11.48 3.11 -12.45
N ALA A 52 12.00 4.27 -12.89
CA ALA A 52 13.43 4.44 -13.17
C ALA A 52 14.31 4.21 -11.93
N LYS A 53 13.85 4.64 -10.74
CA LYS A 53 14.54 4.42 -9.47
C LYS A 53 14.51 2.95 -9.08
N ILE A 54 13.37 2.27 -9.25
CA ILE A 54 13.23 0.84 -8.95
C ILE A 54 14.19 0.02 -9.82
N LEU A 55 14.20 0.25 -11.13
CA LEU A 55 15.09 -0.45 -12.07
C LEU A 55 16.57 -0.27 -11.69
N LYS A 56 16.95 0.98 -11.37
CA LYS A 56 18.33 1.30 -10.99
C LYS A 56 18.79 0.56 -9.72
N ILE A 57 17.92 0.39 -8.73
CA ILE A 57 18.28 -0.21 -7.44
C ILE A 57 18.15 -1.74 -7.48
N SER A 58 17.09 -2.26 -8.08
CA SER A 58 16.81 -3.71 -8.16
C SER A 58 17.72 -4.44 -9.16
N GLY A 59 18.17 -3.75 -10.21
CA GLY A 59 18.88 -4.37 -11.32
C GLY A 59 17.98 -5.11 -12.31
N PHE A 60 16.65 -5.00 -12.16
CA PHE A 60 15.70 -5.58 -13.11
C PHE A 60 15.72 -4.86 -14.46
N THR A 61 15.36 -5.61 -15.49
CA THR A 61 14.91 -5.06 -16.77
C THR A 61 13.48 -4.52 -16.64
N GLU A 62 13.08 -3.66 -17.59
CA GLU A 62 11.71 -3.15 -17.65
C GLU A 62 10.66 -4.27 -17.76
N SER A 63 10.97 -5.33 -18.50
CA SER A 63 10.06 -6.48 -18.66
C SER A 63 9.91 -7.28 -17.37
N GLU A 64 10.99 -7.51 -16.64
CA GLU A 64 10.94 -8.18 -15.33
C GLU A 64 10.14 -7.37 -14.32
N LEU A 65 10.37 -6.05 -14.25
CA LEU A 65 9.61 -5.17 -13.37
C LEU A 65 8.12 -5.15 -13.75
N ALA A 66 7.78 -5.12 -15.04
CA ALA A 66 6.40 -5.13 -15.51
C ALA A 66 5.67 -6.43 -15.12
N ILE A 67 6.32 -7.59 -15.29
CA ILE A 67 5.77 -8.90 -14.88
C ILE A 67 5.55 -8.93 -13.36
N LEU A 68 6.52 -8.42 -12.60
CA LEU A 68 6.43 -8.39 -11.15
C LEU A 68 5.29 -7.49 -10.66
N CYS A 69 5.19 -6.26 -11.19
CA CYS A 69 4.09 -5.36 -10.89
C CYS A 69 2.74 -6.00 -11.23
N GLN A 70 2.61 -6.64 -12.40
CA GLN A 70 1.38 -7.34 -12.78
C GLN A 70 1.02 -8.44 -11.77
N THR A 71 2.01 -9.23 -11.35
CA THR A 71 1.81 -10.34 -10.41
C THR A 71 1.36 -9.84 -9.04
N ILE A 72 2.01 -8.80 -8.52
CA ILE A 72 1.67 -8.20 -7.22
C ILE A 72 0.31 -7.48 -7.30
N PHE A 73 0.08 -6.66 -8.33
CA PHE A 73 -1.16 -5.90 -8.47
C PHE A 73 -2.38 -6.81 -8.66
N ALA A 74 -2.21 -8.00 -9.23
CA ALA A 74 -3.28 -9.00 -9.32
C ALA A 74 -3.74 -9.53 -7.96
N LYS A 75 -2.95 -9.37 -6.90
CA LYS A 75 -3.31 -9.74 -5.51
C LYS A 75 -4.02 -8.64 -4.75
N ILE A 76 -4.06 -7.42 -5.30
CA ILE A 76 -4.53 -6.22 -4.60
C ILE A 76 -5.82 -5.73 -5.26
N THR A 77 -6.85 -5.52 -4.45
CA THR A 77 -8.07 -4.85 -4.88
C THR A 77 -7.85 -3.35 -4.86
N PHE A 78 -7.77 -2.73 -6.03
CA PHE A 78 -7.61 -1.29 -6.15
C PHE A 78 -8.94 -0.57 -6.06
N ILE A 79 -8.99 0.44 -5.19
CA ILE A 79 -10.13 1.33 -5.00
C ILE A 79 -9.70 2.73 -5.44
N SER A 80 -10.58 3.40 -6.18
CA SER A 80 -10.38 4.81 -6.52
C SER A 80 -10.61 5.67 -5.28
N GLU A 81 -9.72 6.60 -5.06
CA GLU A 81 -9.80 7.59 -3.99
C GLU A 81 -11.04 8.48 -4.15
N GLU A 82 -11.49 8.69 -5.39
CA GLU A 82 -12.66 9.51 -5.72
C GLU A 82 -13.96 8.97 -5.11
N ILE A 83 -14.01 7.67 -4.79
CA ILE A 83 -15.19 7.05 -4.17
C ILE A 83 -15.14 7.07 -2.63
N ILE A 84 -14.04 7.50 -2.03
CA ILE A 84 -13.90 7.59 -0.58
C ILE A 84 -14.71 8.80 -0.08
N PRO A 85 -15.75 8.60 0.77
CA PRO A 85 -16.56 9.70 1.27
C PRO A 85 -15.72 10.73 2.06
N PHE A 86 -16.09 12.00 1.96
CA PHE A 86 -15.34 13.12 2.52
C PHE A 86 -15.03 12.98 4.02
N GLU A 87 -15.95 12.40 4.80
CA GLU A 87 -15.80 12.17 6.25
C GLU A 87 -14.55 11.33 6.59
N TYR A 88 -14.19 10.34 5.78
CA TYR A 88 -13.00 9.52 5.98
C TYR A 88 -11.70 10.31 5.75
N TRP A 89 -11.71 11.25 4.80
CA TRP A 89 -10.58 12.17 4.60
C TRP A 89 -10.41 13.11 5.79
N GLN A 90 -11.52 13.61 6.34
CA GLN A 90 -11.48 14.47 7.53
C GLN A 90 -10.93 13.73 8.75
N ASN A 91 -11.27 12.44 8.91
CA ASN A 91 -10.73 11.59 9.97
C ASN A 91 -9.24 11.27 9.76
N ALA A 92 -8.82 11.05 8.51
CA ALA A 92 -7.45 10.73 8.14
C ALA A 92 -6.49 11.92 8.29
N LEU A 93 -6.90 13.13 7.89
CA LEU A 93 -6.07 14.33 7.90
C LEU A 93 -5.29 14.55 9.22
N PRO A 94 -5.92 14.56 10.41
CA PRO A 94 -5.18 14.79 11.66
C PRO A 94 -4.23 13.64 12.04
N ILE A 95 -4.29 12.47 11.39
CA ILE A 95 -3.36 11.34 11.61
C ILE A 95 -2.04 11.58 10.86
N VAL A 96 -2.13 12.17 9.67
CA VAL A 96 -1.03 12.26 8.70
C VAL A 96 -0.43 13.65 8.56
N ARG A 97 -1.17 14.71 8.94
CA ARG A 97 -0.77 16.12 8.71
C ARG A 97 0.64 16.47 9.17
N ASP A 98 1.07 15.91 10.30
CA ASP A 98 2.37 16.23 10.91
C ASP A 98 3.44 15.14 10.60
N ILE A 99 3.16 14.24 9.64
CA ILE A 99 3.99 13.08 9.28
C ILE A 99 4.27 13.08 7.78
N ASP A 100 3.28 12.68 6.98
CA ASP A 100 3.34 12.61 5.53
C ASP A 100 1.91 12.73 4.99
N ILE A 101 1.59 13.88 4.41
CA ILE A 101 0.23 14.15 3.94
C ILE A 101 -0.15 13.30 2.73
N ASP A 102 0.84 12.77 1.99
CA ASP A 102 0.60 11.99 0.78
C ASP A 102 0.00 10.61 1.14
N ASP A 103 0.22 10.13 2.39
CA ASP A 103 -0.36 8.89 2.91
C ASP A 103 -1.86 8.99 3.27
N ILE A 104 -2.47 10.18 3.17
CA ILE A 104 -3.86 10.43 3.62
C ILE A 104 -4.87 9.50 2.96
N ALA A 105 -4.68 9.17 1.68
CA ALA A 105 -5.59 8.31 0.92
C ALA A 105 -5.62 6.88 1.50
N PHE A 106 -4.47 6.32 1.86
CA PHE A 106 -4.39 4.96 2.43
C PHE A 106 -5.01 4.89 3.82
N VAL A 107 -4.83 5.92 4.64
CA VAL A 107 -5.45 6.01 5.97
C VAL A 107 -6.97 6.13 5.85
N ALA A 108 -7.46 6.98 4.95
CA ALA A 108 -8.90 7.14 4.71
C ALA A 108 -9.54 5.84 4.18
N LEU A 109 -8.85 5.13 3.28
CA LEU A 109 -9.32 3.85 2.77
C LEU A 109 -9.34 2.75 3.85
N ALA A 110 -8.33 2.72 4.72
CA ALA A 110 -8.27 1.77 5.82
C ALA A 110 -9.45 1.95 6.79
N ASP A 111 -9.79 3.20 7.11
CA ASP A 111 -10.96 3.55 7.93
C ASP A 111 -12.28 3.17 7.23
N LEU A 112 -12.41 3.48 5.93
CA LEU A 112 -13.59 3.11 5.13
C LEU A 112 -13.88 1.60 5.10
N LEU A 113 -12.84 0.78 5.04
CA LEU A 113 -12.97 -0.67 4.88
C LEU A 113 -13.00 -1.45 6.21
N ASP A 114 -12.81 -0.76 7.34
CA ASP A 114 -12.49 -1.36 8.64
C ASP A 114 -11.29 -2.33 8.51
N ALA A 115 -10.22 -1.85 7.86
CA ALA A 115 -9.05 -2.61 7.49
C ALA A 115 -7.81 -2.14 8.26
N LYS A 116 -6.83 -3.05 8.45
CA LYS A 116 -5.54 -2.63 9.01
C LYS A 116 -4.68 -1.97 7.93
N LEU A 117 -4.04 -0.85 8.25
CA LEU A 117 -3.01 -0.27 7.39
C LEU A 117 -1.68 -1.01 7.58
N TRP A 118 -1.14 -1.54 6.49
CA TRP A 118 0.24 -2.00 6.41
C TRP A 118 1.07 -0.94 5.71
N THR A 119 1.93 -0.29 6.48
CA THR A 119 2.85 0.74 6.01
C THR A 119 4.28 0.45 6.49
N GLY A 120 5.25 0.86 5.68
CA GLY A 120 6.67 0.87 6.07
C GLY A 120 7.05 2.04 6.99
N ASP A 121 6.20 3.07 7.09
CA ASP A 121 6.49 4.28 7.86
C ASP A 121 6.25 4.07 9.36
N LYS A 122 7.35 4.08 10.13
CA LYS A 122 7.31 3.89 11.58
C LYS A 122 6.68 5.06 12.34
N LYS A 123 6.71 6.27 11.81
CA LYS A 123 6.05 7.44 12.39
C LYS A 123 4.53 7.33 12.20
N LEU A 124 4.09 6.95 11.00
CA LEU A 124 2.67 6.73 10.70
C LEU A 124 2.07 5.61 11.55
N LEU A 125 2.79 4.48 11.70
CA LEU A 125 2.37 3.41 12.60
C LEU A 125 2.16 3.87 14.04
N LYS A 126 2.99 4.80 14.52
CA LYS A 126 2.87 5.34 15.89
C LYS A 126 1.68 6.28 16.02
N SER A 127 1.38 7.11 15.02
CA SER A 127 0.23 8.02 15.10
C SER A 127 -1.10 7.29 15.05
N ILE A 128 -1.21 6.25 14.21
CA ILE A 128 -2.39 5.39 14.14
C ILE A 128 -2.63 4.71 15.50
N ARG A 129 -1.59 4.12 16.10
CA ARG A 129 -1.69 3.47 17.43
C ARG A 129 -1.96 4.43 18.59
N ALA A 130 -1.64 5.71 18.44
CA ALA A 130 -1.89 6.70 19.48
C ALA A 130 -3.33 7.24 19.45
N LYS A 131 -4.05 7.03 18.35
CA LYS A 131 -5.42 7.53 18.14
C LYS A 131 -6.48 6.42 18.05
N GLY A 132 -6.08 5.15 18.14
CA GLY A 132 -6.93 3.95 18.14
C GLY A 132 -6.68 3.07 19.35
#